data_AF-A0A5E7CFW8-F1
#
_entry.id   AF-A0A5E7CFW8-F1
#
_cell.length_a   1.000
_cell.length_b   1.000
_cell.length_c   1.000
_cell.angle_alpha   90.00
_cell.angle_beta   90.00
_cell.angle_gamma   90.00
#
_symmetry.space_group_name_H-M   'P 1'
#
loop_
_entity.id
_entity.type
_entity.pdbx_description
1 polymer ?
#
loop_
_entity_poly.entity_id
_entity_poly.type
_entity_poly.pdbx_seq_one_letter_code
_entity_poly.pdbx_strand_id
1 'polypeptide(L)' 'MVAAELGESSLDILVNNAGLLEQSPIDTYTEAMWNNALDLNLKAAFFLAQALLPNLRKAGTP' A
#
# COMPACT_ATOMS: atom_id res chain seq x y z
N MET A 1 -8.46 6.69 -8.44
CA MET A 1 -7.72 5.61 -7.74
C MET A 1 -6.72 5.05 -8.73
N VAL A 2 -5.46 4.85 -8.35
CA VAL A 2 -4.35 4.42 -9.25
C VAL A 2 -4.72 3.25 -10.18
N ALA A 3 -5.45 2.25 -9.68
CA ALA A 3 -5.90 1.11 -10.50
C ALA A 3 -6.85 1.51 -11.65
N ALA A 4 -7.71 2.52 -11.45
CA ALA A 4 -8.63 2.99 -12.48
C ALA A 4 -7.92 3.76 -13.61
N GLU A 5 -6.75 4.34 -13.33
CA GLU A 5 -5.95 5.10 -14.32
C GLU A 5 -5.09 4.17 -15.20
N LEU A 6 -4.64 3.04 -14.67
CA LEU A 6 -3.87 2.04 -15.43
C LEU A 6 -4.73 1.21 -16.38
N GLY A 7 -6.02 1.03 -16.08
CA GLY A 7 -6.94 0.22 -16.90
C GLY A 7 -6.36 -1.17 -17.19
N GLU A 8 -6.25 -1.51 -18.48
CA GLU A 8 -5.76 -2.82 -18.95
C GLU A 8 -4.23 -2.87 -19.18
N SER A 9 -3.47 -1.79 -18.94
CA SER A 9 -2.02 -1.77 -19.15
C SER A 9 -1.26 -2.70 -18.19
N SER A 10 -0.14 -3.26 -18.62
CA SER A 10 0.75 -4.03 -17.72
C SER A 10 1.42 -3.12 -16.70
N LEU A 11 1.72 -3.67 -15.52
CA LEU A 11 2.53 -3.01 -14.50
C LEU A 11 3.70 -3.92 -14.14
N ASP A 12 4.92 -3.53 -14.50
CA ASP A 12 6.09 -4.38 -14.27
C ASP A 12 6.59 -4.30 -12.82
N ILE A 13 6.48 -3.12 -12.19
CA ILE A 13 7.01 -2.87 -10.85
C ILE A 13 6.00 -2.06 -10.03
N LEU A 14 5.70 -2.56 -8.83
CA LEU A 14 5.00 -1.81 -7.78
C LEU A 14 5.97 -1.56 -6.62
N VAL A 15 6.20 -0.29 -6.28
CA VAL A 15 7.01 0.11 -5.14
C VAL A 15 6.11 0.65 -4.03
N ASN A 16 5.91 -0.14 -2.97
CA ASN A 16 5.22 0.29 -1.76
C ASN A 16 6.19 1.07 -0.84
N ASN A 17 6.46 2.34 -1.19
CA ASN A 17 7.40 3.18 -0.44
C ASN A 17 6.72 4.10 0.60
N ALA A 18 5.42 4.35 0.48
CA ALA A 18 4.72 5.24 1.40
C ALA A 18 4.78 4.71 2.84
N GLY A 19 5.17 5.57 3.77
CA GLY A 19 5.33 5.21 5.16
C GLY A 19 5.20 6.40 6.10
N LEU A 20 4.69 6.13 7.30
CA LEU A 20 4.58 7.07 8.41
C LEU A 20 5.22 6.44 9.63
N LEU A 21 6.18 7.15 10.23
CA LEU A 21 6.68 6.85 11.55
C LEU A 21 6.11 7.87 12.51
N GLU A 22 5.14 7.45 13.32
CA GLU A 22 4.61 8.26 14.40
C GLU A 22 5.27 7.85 15.71
N GLN A 23 5.77 8.82 16.48
CA GLN A 23 6.55 8.56 17.70
C GLN A 23 5.88 9.20 18.91
N SER A 24 5.77 8.43 19.99
CA SER A 24 5.31 8.87 21.30
C SER A 24 5.75 7.87 22.37
N PRO A 25 5.97 8.29 23.62
CA PRO A 25 6.14 7.38 24.75
C PRO A 25 5.02 6.34 24.81
N ILE A 26 5.33 5.13 25.30
CA ILE A 26 4.40 3.99 25.30
C ILE A 26 3.10 4.26 26.06
N ASP A 27 3.17 5.06 27.12
CA ASP A 27 2.06 5.46 28.00
C ASP A 27 1.20 6.59 27.41
N THR A 28 1.70 7.27 26.38
CA THR A 28 0.97 8.33 25.65
C THR A 28 0.68 7.97 24.19
N TYR A 29 1.08 6.78 23.74
CA TYR A 29 0.84 6.32 22.38
C TYR A 29 -0.63 5.91 22.24
N THR A 30 -1.38 6.65 21.43
CA THR A 30 -2.83 6.42 21.29
C THR A 30 -3.13 5.38 20.23
N GLU A 31 -4.32 4.76 20.34
CA GLU A 31 -4.80 3.84 19.32
C GLU A 31 -4.97 4.50 17.95
N ALA A 32 -5.32 5.79 17.90
CA ALA A 32 -5.40 6.54 16.64
C ALA A 32 -4.04 6.61 15.93
N MET A 33 -2.96 6.85 16.68
CA MET A 33 -1.59 6.86 16.13
C MET A 33 -1.18 5.48 15.62
N TRP A 34 -1.60 4.43 16.33
CA TRP A 34 -1.35 3.05 15.91
C TRP A 34 -2.08 2.73 14.61
N ASN A 35 -3.36 3.11 14.55
CA ASN A 35 -4.19 2.91 13.37
C ASN A 35 -3.66 3.69 12.17
N ASN A 36 -3.21 4.93 12.34
CA ASN A 36 -2.60 5.71 11.26
C ASN A 36 -1.37 5.01 10.67
N ALA A 37 -0.48 4.50 11.52
CA ALA A 37 0.71 3.78 11.09
C ALA A 37 0.34 2.47 10.37
N LEU A 38 -0.61 1.69 10.89
CA LEU A 38 -1.04 0.45 10.24
C LEU A 38 -1.82 0.69 8.94
N ASP A 39 -2.64 1.73 8.89
CA ASP A 39 -3.42 2.08 7.70
C ASP A 39 -2.50 2.41 6.54
N LEU A 40 -1.44 3.21 6.77
CA LEU A 40 -0.49 3.56 5.72
C LEU A 40 0.55 2.46 5.45
N ASN A 41 1.23 1.97 6.49
CA ASN A 41 2.42 1.14 6.32
C ASN A 41 2.08 -0.32 5.99
N LEU A 42 0.86 -0.76 6.33
CA LEU A 42 0.44 -2.16 6.17
C LEU A 42 -0.77 -2.29 5.24
N LYS A 43 -1.92 -1.71 5.61
CA LYS A 43 -3.17 -1.91 4.87
C LYS A 43 -3.07 -1.35 3.46
N ALA A 44 -2.56 -0.13 3.29
CA ALA A 44 -2.45 0.49 1.98
C ALA A 44 -1.58 -0.35 1.02
N ALA A 45 -0.42 -0.84 1.46
CA ALA A 45 0.45 -1.68 0.62
C ALA A 45 -0.24 -2.98 0.19
N PHE A 46 -0.92 -3.67 1.11
CA PHE A 46 -1.64 -4.90 0.81
C PHE A 46 -2.80 -4.67 -0.18
N PHE A 47 -3.67 -3.71 0.10
CA PHE A 47 -4.86 -3.48 -0.74
C PHE A 47 -4.52 -2.83 -2.07
N LEU A 48 -3.43 -2.05 -2.16
CA LEU A 48 -2.93 -1.55 -3.44
C LEU A 48 -2.39 -2.67 -4.31
N ALA A 49 -1.61 -3.59 -3.72
CA ALA A 49 -1.12 -4.77 -4.43
C ALA A 49 -2.29 -5.68 -4.89
N GLN A 50 -3.30 -5.86 -4.05
CA GLN A 50 -4.52 -6.61 -4.41
C GLN A 50 -5.26 -5.94 -5.58
N ALA A 51 -5.43 -4.62 -5.54
CA ALA A 51 -6.12 -3.87 -6.59
C ALA A 51 -5.36 -3.91 -7.93
N LEU A 52 -4.03 -3.91 -7.91
CA LEU A 52 -3.16 -3.93 -9.09
C LEU A 52 -2.73 -5.32 -9.54
N LEU A 53 -3.18 -6.38 -8.86
CA LEU A 53 -2.81 -7.76 -9.15
C LEU A 53 -3.06 -8.17 -10.62
N PRO A 54 -4.16 -7.74 -11.28
CA PRO A 54 -4.36 -8.04 -12.71
C PRO A 54 -3.25 -7.46 -13.59
N ASN A 55 -2.84 -6.21 -13.35
CA ASN A 55 -1.81 -5.51 -14.13
C ASN A 55 -0.43 -6.13 -13.90
N LEU A 56 -0.12 -6.50 -12.66
CA LEU A 56 1.13 -7.17 -12.28
C LEU A 56 1.25 -8.56 -12.92
N ARG A 57 0.15 -9.33 -12.98
CA ARG A 57 0.15 -10.65 -13.62
C ARG A 57 0.44 -10.59 -15.11
N LYS A 58 -0.02 -9.54 -15.81
CA LYS A 58 0.26 -9.37 -17.25
C LYS A 58 1.75 -9.24 -17.52
N ALA A 59 2.48 -8.49 -16.70
CA ALA A 59 3.93 -8.32 -16.81
C ALA A 59 4.71 -9.61 -16.50
N GLY A 60 4.18 -10.46 -15.60
CA GLY A 60 4.81 -11.72 -15.19
C GLY A 60 4.53 -12.92 -16.11
N THR A 61 4.00 -12.71 -17.32
CA THR A 61 3.71 -13.79 -18.27
C THR A 61 4.94 -14.02 -19.18
N PRO A 62 5.47 -15.25 -19.30
CA PRO A 62 6.61 -15.56 -20.16
C PRO A 62 6.43 -15.23 -21.64
#